data_AF-A0A132N044-F1
#
_entry.id   AF-A0A132N044-F1
#
_cell.length_a   1.000
_cell.length_b   1.000
_cell.length_c   1.000
_cell.angle_alpha   90.00
_cell.angle_beta   90.00
_cell.angle_gamma   90.00
#
_symmetry.space_group_name_H-M   'P 1'
#
loop_
_entity.id
_entity.type
_entity.pdbx_description
1 polymer ?
#
loop_
_entity_poly.entity_id
_entity_poly.type
_entity_poly.pdbx_seq_one_letter_code
_entity_poly.pdbx_strand_id
1 'polypeptide(L)'
;MTGDRQEGSDRGFVSVIYGVPRETSKKLYLTISNERNFFRGDDAAQEVKVQGKTAYWAEIPVMEMNPTSIQPTVKVRRTLTWEDEGLVYKLEDRSGTLPLKDMLRVAESLR
;
A
#
# COMPACT_ATOMS: atom_id res chain seq x y z
N MET A 1 11.78 -2.07 -41.92
CA MET A 1 11.21 -2.84 -40.79
C MET A 1 12.02 -2.50 -39.56
N THR A 2 11.55 -1.53 -38.78
CA THR A 2 12.14 -1.16 -37.50
C THR A 2 11.71 -2.21 -36.48
N GLY A 3 12.68 -2.95 -35.94
CA GLY A 3 12.43 -3.83 -34.81
C GLY A 3 12.09 -2.98 -33.61
N ASP A 4 10.86 -3.12 -33.12
CA ASP A 4 10.45 -2.55 -31.85
C ASP A 4 11.32 -3.17 -30.76
N ARG A 5 12.25 -2.34 -30.28
CA ARG A 5 13.09 -2.61 -29.13
C ARG A 5 12.14 -2.62 -27.95
N GLN A 6 11.81 -3.82 -27.47
CA GLN A 6 11.06 -4.02 -26.25
C GLN A 6 11.95 -3.49 -25.11
N GLU A 7 11.77 -2.23 -24.74
CA GLU A 7 12.36 -1.64 -23.55
C GLU A 7 11.88 -2.48 -22.36
N GLY A 8 12.78 -3.29 -21.82
CA GLY A 8 12.56 -4.01 -20.58
C GLY A 8 12.27 -2.98 -19.50
N SER A 9 11.01 -2.92 -19.06
CA SER A 9 10.65 -2.07 -17.94
C SER A 9 11.36 -2.62 -16.70
N ASP A 10 12.29 -1.86 -16.11
CA ASP A 10 12.94 -2.12 -14.82
C ASP A 10 11.92 -2.12 -13.67
N ARG A 11 10.97 -3.05 -13.71
CA ARG A 11 9.80 -3.14 -12.83
C ARG A 11 10.07 -4.18 -11.75
N GLY A 12 10.76 -3.77 -10.70
CA GLY A 12 10.89 -4.55 -9.48
C GLY A 12 9.65 -4.37 -8.61
N PHE A 13 8.80 -5.40 -8.51
CA PHE A 13 7.68 -5.42 -7.58
C PHE A 13 7.90 -6.53 -6.55
N VAL A 14 7.94 -6.17 -5.28
CA VAL A 14 7.92 -7.14 -4.18
C VAL A 14 6.64 -6.93 -3.37
N SER A 15 5.84 -7.99 -3.25
CA SER A 15 4.69 -8.01 -2.35
C SER A 15 4.93 -8.96 -1.20
N VAL A 16 4.95 -8.42 0.02
CA VAL A 16 5.10 -9.22 1.27
C VAL A 16 3.80 -9.15 2.05
N ILE A 17 3.33 -10.30 2.52
CA ILE A 17 2.17 -10.41 3.41
C ILE A 17 2.67 -10.57 4.84
N TYR A 18 2.48 -9.53 5.67
CA TYR A 18 2.70 -9.62 7.11
C TYR A 18 1.41 -10.04 7.80
N GLY A 19 1.43 -11.15 8.56
CA GLY A 19 0.26 -11.60 9.32
C GLY A 19 0.54 -12.77 10.25
N VAL A 20 -0.35 -12.99 11.22
CA VAL A 20 -0.31 -14.16 12.11
C VAL A 20 -0.74 -15.39 11.31
N PRO A 21 0.01 -16.51 11.35
CA PRO A 21 -0.42 -17.74 10.70
C PRO A 21 -1.84 -18.12 11.15
N ARG A 22 -2.74 -18.35 10.19
CA ARG A 22 -4.16 -18.74 10.39
C ARG A 22 -5.13 -17.62 10.81
N GLU A 23 -4.69 -16.37 10.98
CA GLU A 23 -5.62 -15.23 11.06
C GLU A 23 -5.74 -14.53 9.70
N THR A 24 -6.89 -14.69 9.05
CA THR A 24 -7.19 -13.99 7.78
C THR A 24 -7.41 -12.49 7.94
N SER A 25 -7.69 -12.01 9.16
CA SER A 25 -8.12 -10.64 9.45
C SER A 25 -6.99 -9.62 9.59
N LYS A 26 -5.73 -10.03 9.77
CA LYS A 26 -4.60 -9.13 10.00
C LYS A 26 -3.48 -9.38 9.00
N LYS A 27 -3.74 -9.03 7.75
CA LYS A 27 -2.75 -9.07 6.67
C LYS A 27 -2.41 -7.67 6.22
N LEU A 28 -1.13 -7.33 6.27
CA LEU A 28 -0.58 -6.14 5.64
C LEU A 28 0.09 -6.52 4.33
N TYR A 29 -0.17 -5.74 3.29
CA TYR A 29 0.47 -5.89 1.99
C TYR A 29 1.49 -4.77 1.84
N LEU A 30 2.77 -5.13 1.80
CA LEU A 30 3.84 -4.19 1.45
C LEU A 30 4.09 -4.27 -0.05
N THR A 31 4.06 -3.14 -0.74
CA THR A 31 4.51 -2.98 -2.12
C THR A 31 5.74 -2.08 -2.13
N ILE A 32 6.79 -2.47 -2.84
CA ILE A 32 8.00 -1.68 -3.08
C ILE A 32 8.12 -1.45 -4.59
N SER A 33 8.36 -0.21 -5.01
CA SER A 33 8.44 0.19 -6.42
C SER A 33 9.41 1.34 -6.62
N ASN A 34 10.01 1.46 -7.79
CA ASN A 34 10.77 2.64 -8.23
C ASN A 34 9.88 3.68 -8.96
N GLU A 35 8.57 3.46 -9.02
CA GLU A 35 7.61 4.35 -9.69
C GLU A 35 7.16 5.50 -8.77
N ARG A 36 7.80 6.67 -8.93
CA ARG A 36 7.45 7.91 -8.18
C ARG A 36 6.04 8.45 -8.45
N ASN A 37 5.38 8.01 -9.52
CA ASN A 37 4.01 8.42 -9.83
C ASN A 37 2.98 7.90 -8.81
N PHE A 38 3.33 6.91 -7.98
CA PHE A 38 2.51 6.45 -6.85
C PHE A 38 2.43 7.44 -5.68
N PHE A 39 3.29 8.47 -5.65
CA PHE A 39 3.49 9.34 -4.49
C PHE A 39 2.60 10.60 -4.48
N ARG A 40 1.77 10.82 -5.51
CA ARG A 40 0.79 11.92 -5.46
C ARG A 40 -0.33 11.53 -4.52
N GLY A 41 -0.24 12.02 -3.29
CA GLY A 41 -1.29 11.88 -2.29
C GLY A 41 -2.62 12.32 -2.88
N ASP A 42 -3.62 11.45 -2.76
CA ASP A 42 -5.00 11.90 -2.84
C ASP A 42 -5.20 13.02 -1.81
N ASP A 43 -6.04 14.02 -2.12
CA ASP A 43 -6.33 15.17 -1.25
C ASP A 43 -6.84 14.76 0.16
N ALA A 44 -7.20 13.50 0.35
CA ALA A 44 -7.62 12.90 1.61
C ALA A 44 -6.50 12.30 2.47
N ALA A 45 -5.23 12.41 2.07
CA ALA A 45 -4.09 11.83 2.80
C ALA A 45 -3.58 12.75 3.93
N GLN A 46 -3.40 12.18 5.13
CA GLN A 46 -2.73 12.81 6.27
C GLN A 46 -1.21 12.63 6.15
N GLU A 47 -0.45 13.72 6.29
CA GLU A 47 1.01 13.63 6.45
C GLU A 47 1.39 13.05 7.82
N VAL A 48 2.28 12.06 7.82
CA VAL A 48 2.89 11.43 9.00
C VAL A 48 4.40 11.26 8.78
N LYS A 49 5.12 10.71 9.75
CA LYS A 49 6.55 10.40 9.61
C LYS A 49 6.81 8.90 9.74
N VAL A 50 7.68 8.38 8.88
CA VAL A 50 8.25 7.03 8.98
C VAL A 50 9.77 7.20 8.97
N GLN A 51 10.44 6.81 10.05
CA GLN A 51 11.91 6.93 10.17
C GLN A 51 12.44 8.34 9.84
N GLY A 52 11.71 9.39 10.24
CA GLY A 52 12.05 10.78 9.96
C GLY A 52 11.73 11.27 8.54
N LYS A 53 11.33 10.36 7.63
CA LYS A 53 10.91 10.69 6.26
C LYS A 53 9.42 11.02 6.24
N THR A 54 9.02 11.88 5.30
CA THR A 54 7.61 12.20 5.06
C THR A 54 6.89 10.98 4.51
N ALA A 55 5.76 10.67 5.11
CA ALA A 55 4.87 9.58 4.72
C ALA A 55 3.44 10.10 4.64
N TYR A 56 2.60 9.41 3.87
CA TYR A 56 1.21 9.77 3.63
C TYR A 56 0.31 8.62 4.05
N TRP A 57 -0.59 8.89 4.98
CA TRP A 57 -1.59 7.94 5.44
C TRP A 57 -2.95 8.30 4.87
N ALA A 58 -3.71 7.32 4.39
CA ALA A 58 -5.07 7.56 3.89
C ALA A 58 -6.02 6.40 4.22
N GLU A 59 -7.28 6.76 4.50
CA GLU A 59 -8.41 5.84 4.54
C GLU A 59 -9.18 5.95 3.22
N ILE A 60 -9.18 4.87 2.45
CA ILE A 60 -9.75 4.83 1.11
C ILE A 60 -11.01 3.96 1.16
N PRO A 61 -12.21 4.52 0.94
CA PRO A 61 -13.42 3.71 0.80
C PRO A 61 -13.34 2.90 -0.50
N VAL A 62 -13.51 1.59 -0.40
CA VAL A 62 -13.53 0.66 -1.52
C VAL A 62 -14.85 -0.09 -1.53
N MET A 63 -15.54 -0.04 -2.67
CA MET A 63 -16.72 -0.86 -2.91
C MET A 63 -16.27 -2.28 -3.26
N GLU A 64 -16.72 -3.24 -2.47
CA GLU A 64 -16.59 -4.66 -2.78
C GLU A 64 -17.95 -5.19 -3.25
N MET A 65 -17.97 -5.72 -4.47
CA MET A 65 -19.08 -6.52 -4.94
C MET A 65 -18.98 -7.90 -4.30
N ASN A 66 -19.96 -8.24 -3.48
CA ASN A 66 -20.11 -9.60 -3.03
C ASN A 66 -20.71 -10.42 -4.19
N PRO A 67 -20.04 -11.49 -4.67
CA PRO A 67 -20.55 -12.28 -5.80
C PRO A 67 -21.91 -12.93 -5.55
N THR A 68 -22.36 -13.02 -4.28
CA THR A 68 -23.65 -13.61 -3.90
C THR A 68 -24.68 -12.57 -3.46
N SER A 69 -24.38 -11.27 -3.50
CA SER A 69 -25.31 -10.20 -3.10
C SER A 69 -25.38 -9.10 -4.15
N ILE A 70 -26.60 -8.58 -4.37
CA ILE A 70 -26.85 -7.50 -5.33
C ILE A 70 -26.39 -6.13 -4.77
N GLN A 71 -26.19 -6.02 -3.46
CA GLN A 71 -25.78 -4.77 -2.82
C GLN A 71 -24.25 -4.72 -2.60
N PRO A 72 -23.56 -3.69 -3.11
CA PRO A 72 -22.15 -3.49 -2.83
C PRO A 72 -21.95 -3.13 -1.35
N THR A 73 -20.91 -3.69 -0.74
CA THR A 73 -20.48 -3.28 0.60
C THR A 73 -19.33 -2.28 0.47
N VAL A 74 -19.38 -1.20 1.24
CA VAL A 74 -18.25 -0.28 1.36
C VAL A 74 -17.36 -0.74 2.50
N LYS A 75 -16.08 -0.96 2.20
CA LYS A 75 -15.03 -1.19 3.20
C LYS A 75 -14.02 -0.06 3.16
N VAL A 76 -13.40 0.22 4.30
CA VAL A 76 -12.27 1.15 4.35
C VAL A 76 -10.99 0.36 4.19
N ARG A 77 -10.15 0.74 3.23
CA ARG A 77 -8.75 0.30 3.16
C ARG A 77 -7.88 1.38 3.77
N ARG A 78 -6.83 0.99 4.47
CA ARG A 78 -5.84 1.93 5.02
C ARG A 78 -4.54 1.79 4.27
N THR A 79 -3.95 2.91 3.91
CA THR A 79 -2.67 2.94 3.20
C THR A 79 -1.68 3.84 3.93
N LEU A 80 -0.41 3.45 3.90
CA LEU A 80 0.72 4.25 4.35
C LEU A 80 1.79 4.19 3.28
N THR A 81 2.12 5.33 2.68
CA THR A 81 3.07 5.44 1.57
C THR A 81 4.24 6.34 1.96
N TRP A 82 5.47 5.92 1.72
CA TRP A 82 6.67 6.74 1.94
C TRP A 82 7.71 6.49 0.86
N GLU A 83 8.60 7.45 0.63
CA GLU A 83 9.76 7.29 -0.25
C GLU A 83 11.02 7.12 0.61
N ASP A 84 11.86 6.18 0.22
CA ASP A 84 13.19 5.97 0.80
C ASP A 84 14.19 5.55 -0.28
N GLU A 85 15.33 6.23 -0.34
CA GLU A 85 16.42 5.98 -1.30
C GLU A 85 15.97 5.85 -2.78
N GLY A 86 14.92 6.58 -3.17
CA GLY A 86 14.36 6.52 -4.53
C GLY A 86 13.37 5.36 -4.77
N LEU A 87 13.06 4.58 -3.74
CA LEU A 87 12.03 3.56 -3.73
C LEU A 87 10.78 4.07 -3.00
N VAL A 88 9.62 3.81 -3.58
CA VAL A 88 8.31 4.05 -2.97
C VAL A 88 7.86 2.77 -2.29
N TYR A 89 7.56 2.87 -1.01
CA TYR A 89 6.98 1.83 -0.19
C TYR A 89 5.52 2.17 0.04
N LYS A 90 4.63 1.19 -0.14
CA LYS A 90 3.21 1.29 0.18
C LYS A 90 2.81 0.12 1.05
N LEU A 91 2.37 0.40 2.27
CA LEU A 91 1.81 -0.57 3.19
C LEU A 91 0.27 -0.44 3.17
N GLU A 92 -0.43 -1.54 2.92
CA GLU A 92 -1.89 -1.56 2.78
C GLU A 92 -2.53 -2.56 3.75
N ASP A 93 -3.47 -2.07 4.56
CA ASP A 93 -4.41 -2.89 5.30
C ASP A 93 -5.74 -2.96 4.54
N ARG A 94 -6.02 -4.14 3.97
CA ARG A 94 -7.27 -4.40 3.26
C ARG A 94 -8.44 -4.75 4.18
N SER A 95 -8.17 -5.09 5.43
CA SER A 95 -9.22 -5.39 6.42
C SER A 95 -9.91 -4.12 6.92
N GLY A 96 -9.20 -2.98 6.91
CA GLY A 96 -9.65 -1.72 7.50
C GLY A 96 -9.63 -1.71 9.03
N THR A 97 -8.97 -2.70 9.66
CA THR A 97 -9.01 -2.90 11.10
C THR A 97 -7.73 -2.44 11.80
N LEU A 98 -6.61 -2.35 11.07
CA LEU A 98 -5.32 -2.01 11.67
C LEU A 98 -5.20 -0.49 11.86
N PRO A 99 -4.96 -0.01 13.09
CA PRO A 99 -4.79 1.42 13.34
C PRO A 99 -3.47 1.92 12.78
N LEU A 100 -3.39 3.23 12.49
CA LEU A 100 -2.18 3.90 12.01
C LEU A 100 -0.94 3.55 12.83
N LYS A 101 -1.05 3.53 14.16
CA LYS A 101 0.07 3.21 15.07
C LYS A 101 0.71 1.85 14.78
N ASP A 102 -0.09 0.85 14.44
CA ASP A 102 0.42 -0.50 14.15
C ASP A 102 1.05 -0.55 12.75
N MET A 103 0.47 0.15 11.77
CA MET A 103 1.07 0.30 10.44
C MET A 103 2.42 1.03 10.50
N LEU A 104 2.52 2.10 11.31
CA LEU A 104 3.77 2.82 11.55
C LEU A 104 4.84 1.92 12.16
N ARG A 105 4.48 1.12 13.18
CA ARG A 105 5.42 0.17 13.79
C ARG A 105 5.99 -0.82 12.76
N VAL A 106 5.15 -1.31 11.85
CA VAL A 106 5.62 -2.20 10.77
C VAL A 106 6.52 -1.43 9.81
N ALA A 107 6.12 -0.24 9.36
CA ALA A 107 6.94 0.58 8.47
C ALA A 107 8.31 0.93 9.08
N GLU A 108 8.36 1.26 10.37
CA GLU A 108 9.59 1.54 11.10
C GLU A 108 10.51 0.31 11.25
N SER A 109 9.95 -0.91 11.20
CA SER A 109 10.72 -2.15 11.29
C SER A 109 11.39 -2.57 9.98
N LEU A 110 10.99 -1.97 8.85
CA LEU A 110 11.61 -2.21 7.55
C LEU A 110 12.94 -1.45 7.49
N ARG A 111 14.05 -2.17 7.29
CA ARG A 111 15.40 -1.61 7.16
C ARG A 111 15.84 -1.63 5.71
#